data_AF-A0A3N5ETW2-F1
#
_entry.id   AF-A0A3N5ETW2-F1
#
_cell.length_a   1.000
_cell.length_b   1.000
_cell.length_c   1.000
_cell.angle_alpha   90.00
_cell.angle_beta   90.00
_cell.angle_gamma   90.00
#
_symmetry.space_group_name_H-M   'P 1'
#
loop_
_entity.id
_entity.type
_entity.pdbx_description
1 polymer ?
#
loop_
_entity_poly.entity_id
_entity_poly.type
_entity_poly.pdbx_seq_one_letter_code
_entity_poly.pdbx_strand_id
1 'polypeptide(L)'
;MPRRIGSAVLGTALVLLCAGRLLAPFASRLEGVALAQDKPADEVHKRVYQKTVDSVVAVRALAPLGERSGSGVILSKDGLVLTSYAACPVGAANIRVWVKGPRLYTAEVVATSRKEELTLLRIKPRGELKPIELGESSKVRTGEGSYTIGNAAN
;
A
#
# COMPACT_ATOMS: atom_id res chain seq x y z
N MET A 1 -7.24 60.07 25.29
CA MET A 1 -7.72 59.70 26.64
C MET A 1 -7.28 58.27 26.95
N PRO A 2 -6.45 58.06 27.99
CA PRO A 2 -5.96 56.74 28.40
C PRO A 2 -6.84 56.14 29.52
N ARG A 3 -6.86 54.81 29.66
CA ARG A 3 -7.21 54.13 30.91
C ARG A 3 -6.18 53.04 31.21
N ARG A 4 -5.45 53.24 32.32
CA ARG A 4 -4.75 52.21 33.12
C ARG A 4 -5.83 51.21 33.64
N ILE A 5 -5.60 50.00 34.14
CA ILE A 5 -4.65 49.45 35.14
C ILE A 5 -4.79 47.90 35.05
N GLY A 6 -3.75 47.10 35.33
CA GLY A 6 -3.95 45.67 35.63
C GLY A 6 -2.68 44.84 35.77
N SER A 7 -2.08 44.86 36.94
CA SER A 7 -0.94 44.05 37.42
C SER A 7 -1.11 42.54 37.26
N ALA A 8 -0.17 41.85 36.59
CA ALA A 8 0.02 40.40 36.69
C ALA A 8 1.43 39.96 36.21
N VAL A 9 2.48 40.66 36.64
CA VAL A 9 3.87 40.25 36.38
C VAL A 9 4.51 39.96 37.73
N LEU A 10 4.22 38.80 38.32
CA LEU A 10 5.05 38.24 39.40
C LEU A 10 4.75 36.78 39.80
N GLY A 11 3.88 36.05 39.07
CA GLY A 11 3.50 34.68 39.44
C GLY A 11 4.25 33.56 38.73
N THR A 12 4.78 33.81 37.52
CA THR A 12 5.29 32.75 36.63
C THR A 12 6.80 32.55 36.67
N ALA A 13 7.56 33.42 37.37
CA ALA A 13 9.02 33.34 37.40
C ALA A 13 9.57 32.38 38.49
N LEU A 14 8.77 31.97 39.47
CA LEU A 14 9.27 31.17 40.60
C LEU A 14 9.16 29.65 40.41
N VAL A 15 8.39 29.17 39.44
CA VAL A 15 8.27 27.72 39.15
C VAL A 15 9.48 27.19 38.37
N LEU A 16 10.25 28.06 37.71
CA LEU A 16 11.37 27.66 36.86
C LEU A 16 12.68 27.35 37.61
N LEU A 17 12.81 27.69 38.91
CA LEU A 17 14.08 27.51 39.61
C LEU A 17 14.25 26.19 40.36
N CYS A 18 13.16 25.43 40.61
CA CYS A 18 13.24 24.16 41.36
C CYS A 18 13.23 22.88 40.48
N ALA A 19 13.07 22.98 39.16
CA ALA A 19 13.03 21.80 38.27
C ALA A 19 14.33 21.55 37.49
N GLY A 20 15.35 22.39 37.64
CA GLY A 20 16.56 22.38 36.80
C GLY A 20 17.54 21.22 37.02
N ARG A 21 17.32 20.34 38.00
CA ARG A 21 18.25 19.23 38.31
C ARG A 21 17.65 17.82 38.27
N LEU A 22 16.36 17.67 37.97
CA LEU A 22 15.72 16.33 37.86
C LEU A 22 15.36 15.90 36.43
N LEU A 23 15.47 16.77 35.43
CA LEU A 23 15.06 16.48 34.05
C LEU A 23 16.22 16.20 33.07
N ALA A 24 17.47 16.32 33.54
CA ALA A 24 18.66 16.06 32.72
C ALA A 24 18.70 14.66 32.05
N PRO A 25 18.30 13.55 32.70
CA PRO A 25 18.37 12.24 32.05
C PRO A 25 17.25 11.99 31.02
N PHE A 26 16.26 12.89 30.91
CA PHE A 26 15.18 12.77 29.92
C PHE A 26 15.42 13.62 28.67
N ALA A 27 16.13 14.75 28.79
CA ALA A 27 16.42 15.64 27.67
C ALA A 27 17.34 14.99 26.62
N SER A 28 18.35 14.22 27.04
CA SER A 28 19.26 13.50 26.14
C SER A 28 18.61 12.36 25.35
N ARG A 29 17.39 11.93 25.72
CA ARG A 29 16.64 10.88 25.02
C ARG A 29 15.76 11.44 23.89
N LEU A 30 15.54 12.75 23.85
CA LEU A 30 14.75 13.41 22.80
C LEU A 30 15.59 13.81 21.58
N GLU A 31 16.92 13.93 21.73
CA GLU A 31 17.83 14.24 20.62
C GLU A 31 17.95 13.11 19.58
N GLY A 32 17.49 11.90 19.92
CA GLY A 32 17.46 10.74 19.01
C GLY A 32 16.18 10.60 18.18
N VAL A 33 15.14 11.40 18.44
CA VAL A 33 13.93 11.43 17.60
C VAL A 33 14.13 12.49 16.54
N ALA A 34 15.08 12.26 15.64
CA ALA A 34 15.08 12.94 14.36
C ALA A 34 13.79 12.50 13.65
N LEU A 35 12.79 13.38 13.61
CA LEU A 35 11.65 13.23 12.71
C LEU A 35 12.27 13.13 11.32
N ALA A 36 12.25 11.92 10.76
CA ALA A 36 12.59 11.71 9.36
C ALA A 36 11.80 12.75 8.57
N GLN A 37 12.48 13.60 7.81
CA GLN A 37 11.81 14.53 6.93
C GLN A 37 11.13 13.72 5.84
N ASP A 38 9.90 13.31 6.11
CA ASP A 38 9.04 12.72 5.10
C ASP A 38 8.87 13.76 3.99
N LYS A 39 9.11 13.32 2.76
CA LYS A 39 8.52 14.01 1.60
C LYS A 39 7.04 14.17 1.91
N PRO A 40 6.42 15.32 1.57
CA PRO A 40 5.01 15.53 1.88
C PRO A 40 4.23 14.28 1.45
N ALA A 41 3.44 13.71 2.35
CA ALA A 41 2.77 12.42 2.18
C ALA A 41 1.98 12.34 0.85
N ASP A 42 1.61 13.52 0.33
CA ASP A 42 0.96 13.75 -0.96
C ASP A 42 1.76 13.29 -2.19
N GLU A 43 3.09 13.18 -2.11
CA GLU A 43 3.93 12.79 -3.25
C GLU A 43 4.28 11.29 -3.24
N VAL A 44 4.26 10.64 -2.08
CA VAL A 44 4.61 9.21 -1.96
C VAL A 44 3.55 8.34 -2.62
N HIS A 45 2.27 8.58 -2.33
CA HIS A 45 1.19 7.77 -2.91
C HIS A 45 1.12 7.91 -4.43
N LYS A 46 1.37 9.11 -4.99
CA LYS A 46 1.40 9.34 -6.44
C LYS A 46 2.51 8.54 -7.09
N ARG A 47 3.69 8.54 -6.49
CA ARG A 47 4.84 7.76 -6.96
C ARG A 47 4.56 6.26 -6.92
N VAL A 48 4.00 5.76 -5.82
CA VAL A 48 3.64 4.33 -5.69
C VAL A 48 2.62 3.95 -6.77
N TYR A 49 1.59 4.78 -6.97
CA TYR A 49 0.62 4.57 -8.03
C TYR A 49 1.27 4.56 -9.43
N GLN A 50 2.06 5.58 -9.77
CA GLN A 50 2.72 5.70 -11.08
C GLN A 50 3.66 4.52 -11.36
N LYS A 51 4.34 4.00 -10.33
CA LYS A 51 5.24 2.85 -10.48
C LYS A 51 4.46 1.55 -10.74
N THR A 52 3.34 1.36 -10.05
CA THR A 52 2.65 0.05 -9.96
C THR A 52 1.44 -0.10 -10.89
N VAL A 53 0.80 0.99 -11.33
CA VAL A 53 -0.49 0.93 -12.06
C VAL A 53 -0.45 0.09 -13.33
N ASP A 54 0.68 0.02 -14.04
CA ASP A 54 0.81 -0.78 -15.26
C ASP A 54 0.91 -2.30 -14.99
N SER A 55 1.23 -2.68 -13.75
CA SER A 55 1.38 -4.06 -13.31
C SER A 55 0.10 -4.63 -12.70
N VAL A 56 -0.86 -3.77 -12.34
CA VAL A 56 -2.13 -4.17 -11.73
C VAL A 56 -3.17 -4.49 -12.80
N VAL A 57 -3.94 -5.55 -12.59
CA VAL A 57 -4.93 -6.07 -13.54
C VAL A 57 -6.28 -6.26 -12.87
N ALA A 58 -7.36 -6.25 -13.64
CA ALA A 58 -8.66 -6.76 -13.20
C ALA A 58 -8.83 -8.20 -13.68
N VAL A 59 -9.38 -9.05 -12.82
CA VAL A 59 -9.67 -10.45 -13.08
C VAL A 59 -11.17 -10.66 -12.93
N ARG A 60 -11.79 -11.33 -13.89
CA ARG A 60 -13.17 -11.80 -13.83
C ARG A 60 -13.21 -13.26 -14.21
N ALA A 61 -13.94 -14.06 -13.45
CA ALA A 61 -14.05 -15.49 -13.68
C ALA A 61 -15.49 -15.95 -13.40
N LEU A 62 -15.94 -16.94 -14.16
CA LEU A 62 -17.21 -17.61 -13.91
C LEU A 62 -16.94 -18.82 -13.01
N ALA A 63 -17.28 -18.70 -11.73
CA ALA A 63 -17.16 -19.79 -10.77
C ALA A 63 -18.47 -20.58 -10.66
N PRO A 64 -18.47 -21.77 -10.03
CA PRO A 64 -19.68 -22.59 -9.88
C PRO A 64 -20.85 -21.89 -9.19
N LEU A 65 -20.57 -20.96 -8.27
CA LEU A 65 -21.58 -20.20 -7.52
C LEU A 65 -21.91 -18.84 -8.16
N GLY A 66 -21.45 -18.61 -9.39
CA GLY A 66 -21.66 -17.36 -10.12
C GLY A 66 -20.36 -16.63 -10.43
N GLU A 67 -20.51 -15.43 -10.95
CA GLU A 67 -19.39 -14.62 -11.37
C GLU A 67 -18.60 -14.06 -10.18
N ARG A 68 -17.28 -14.00 -10.35
CA ARG A 68 -16.35 -13.44 -9.38
C ARG A 68 -15.44 -12.44 -10.07
N SER A 69 -15.12 -11.36 -9.36
CA SER A 69 -14.23 -10.31 -9.83
C SER A 69 -13.22 -9.94 -8.74
N GLY A 70 -12.03 -9.56 -9.14
CA GLY A 70 -10.99 -9.07 -8.24
C GLY A 70 -9.87 -8.36 -8.98
N SER A 71 -8.86 -7.95 -8.22
CA SER A 71 -7.61 -7.42 -8.76
C SER A 71 -6.54 -8.49 -8.74
N GLY A 72 -5.56 -8.34 -9.62
CA GLY A 72 -4.34 -9.14 -9.62
C GLY A 72 -3.12 -8.31 -9.99
N VAL A 73 -1.97 -8.96 -10.03
CA VAL A 73 -0.69 -8.37 -10.42
C VAL A 73 0.04 -9.23 -11.44
N ILE A 74 0.71 -8.59 -12.40
CA ILE A 74 1.57 -9.26 -13.37
C ILE A 74 2.89 -9.60 -12.68
N LEU A 75 3.29 -10.86 -12.70
CA LEU A 75 4.54 -11.35 -12.14
C LEU A 75 5.66 -11.47 -13.18
N SER A 76 5.33 -11.57 -14.47
CA SER A 76 6.34 -11.84 -15.50
C SER A 76 5.95 -11.34 -16.90
N LYS A 77 6.96 -11.10 -17.74
CA LYS A 77 6.78 -10.58 -19.11
C LYS A 77 6.08 -11.60 -20.03
N ASP A 78 6.21 -12.88 -19.74
CA ASP A 78 5.56 -14.00 -20.43
C ASP A 78 4.12 -14.27 -19.93
N GLY A 79 3.55 -13.39 -19.11
CA GLY A 79 2.12 -13.40 -18.81
C GLY A 79 1.71 -14.21 -17.60
N LEU A 80 2.57 -14.36 -16.58
CA LEU A 80 2.17 -14.89 -15.29
C LEU A 80 1.47 -13.80 -14.47
N VAL A 81 0.32 -14.11 -13.90
CA VAL A 81 -0.51 -13.18 -13.12
C VAL A 81 -0.91 -13.83 -11.80
N LEU A 82 -0.82 -13.10 -10.69
CA LEU A 82 -1.26 -13.53 -9.37
C LEU A 82 -2.55 -12.80 -8.99
N THR A 83 -3.52 -13.52 -8.44
CA THR A 83 -4.79 -13.00 -7.94
C THR A 83 -5.21 -13.75 -6.66
N SER A 84 -6.26 -13.28 -6.01
CA SER A 84 -6.89 -14.00 -4.90
C SER A 84 -7.59 -15.28 -5.34
N TYR A 85 -7.60 -16.28 -4.46
CA TYR A 85 -8.44 -17.47 -4.61
C TYR A 85 -9.93 -17.11 -4.67
N ALA A 86 -10.34 -16.09 -3.94
CA ALA A 86 -11.70 -15.58 -3.92
C ALA A 86 -12.12 -15.01 -5.29
N ALA A 87 -11.21 -14.41 -6.06
CA ALA A 87 -11.52 -13.94 -7.42
C ALA A 87 -11.59 -15.08 -8.44
N CYS A 88 -10.75 -16.10 -8.30
CA CYS A 88 -10.66 -17.20 -9.26
C CYS A 88 -10.48 -18.56 -8.55
N PRO A 89 -11.55 -19.12 -7.95
CA PRO A 89 -11.46 -20.37 -7.20
C PRO A 89 -11.32 -21.59 -8.12
N VAL A 90 -11.09 -22.77 -7.51
CA VAL A 90 -11.15 -24.05 -8.24
C VAL A 90 -12.49 -24.19 -8.97
N GLY A 91 -12.44 -24.64 -10.22
CA GLY A 91 -13.62 -24.79 -11.08
C GLY A 91 -14.05 -23.50 -11.78
N ALA A 92 -13.29 -22.40 -11.63
CA ALA A 92 -13.49 -21.19 -12.42
C ALA A 92 -13.24 -21.42 -13.91
N ALA A 93 -14.13 -20.90 -14.74
CA ALA A 93 -14.05 -20.91 -16.20
C ALA A 93 -14.19 -19.48 -16.76
N ASN A 94 -14.00 -19.32 -18.07
CA ASN A 94 -14.11 -18.01 -18.75
C ASN A 94 -13.31 -16.90 -18.07
N ILE A 95 -12.09 -17.22 -17.64
CA ILE A 95 -11.23 -16.30 -16.91
C ILE A 95 -10.74 -15.21 -17.86
N ARG A 96 -11.05 -13.98 -17.51
CA ARG A 96 -10.71 -12.77 -18.26
C ARG A 96 -9.84 -11.85 -17.43
N VAL A 97 -8.76 -11.38 -18.03
CA VAL A 97 -7.79 -10.48 -17.40
C VAL A 97 -7.70 -9.19 -18.23
N TRP A 98 -8.05 -8.07 -17.61
CA TRP A 98 -7.87 -6.73 -18.17
C TRP A 98 -6.57 -6.14 -17.64
N VAL A 99 -5.66 -5.89 -18.56
CA VAL A 99 -4.41 -5.16 -18.29
C VAL A 99 -4.65 -3.70 -18.66
N LYS A 100 -3.91 -2.77 -18.04
CA LYS A 100 -3.99 -1.34 -18.35
C LYS A 100 -4.11 -1.07 -19.86
N GLY A 101 -5.10 -0.25 -20.21
CA GLY A 101 -5.52 0.03 -21.58
C GLY A 101 -6.69 -0.86 -22.03
N PRO A 102 -6.98 -0.93 -23.34
CA PRO A 102 -8.08 -1.74 -23.88
C PRO A 102 -7.73 -3.24 -24.01
N ARG A 103 -6.70 -3.73 -23.30
CA ARG A 103 -6.14 -5.07 -23.53
C ARG A 103 -6.81 -6.10 -22.65
N LEU A 104 -7.47 -7.03 -23.29
CA LEU A 104 -8.18 -8.14 -22.67
C LEU A 104 -7.58 -9.48 -23.09
N TYR A 105 -7.33 -10.32 -22.09
CA TYR A 105 -6.78 -11.66 -22.29
C TYR A 105 -7.69 -12.71 -21.66
N THR A 106 -7.77 -13.86 -22.33
CA THR A 106 -8.22 -15.11 -21.68
C THR A 106 -7.05 -15.68 -20.89
N ALA A 107 -7.34 -16.21 -19.71
CA ALA A 107 -6.34 -16.84 -18.85
C ALA A 107 -6.67 -18.30 -18.54
N GLU A 108 -5.62 -19.04 -18.20
CA GLU A 108 -5.69 -20.41 -17.69
C GLU A 108 -5.15 -20.44 -16.26
N VAL A 109 -5.69 -21.31 -15.40
CA VAL A 109 -5.16 -21.51 -14.05
C VAL A 109 -3.90 -22.36 -14.13
N VAL A 110 -2.80 -21.85 -13.59
CA VAL A 110 -1.53 -22.58 -13.44
C VAL A 110 -1.49 -23.34 -12.12
N ALA A 111 -1.84 -22.65 -11.04
CA ALA A 111 -1.80 -23.20 -9.68
C ALA A 111 -2.76 -22.43 -8.77
N THR A 112 -3.16 -23.06 -7.67
CA THR A 112 -4.04 -22.44 -6.68
C THR A 112 -3.67 -22.92 -5.28
N SER A 113 -3.81 -22.04 -4.29
CA SER A 113 -3.69 -22.36 -2.87
C SER A 113 -4.83 -21.72 -2.11
N ARG A 114 -5.79 -22.54 -1.65
CA ARG A 114 -6.90 -22.05 -0.82
C ARG A 114 -6.42 -21.57 0.56
N LYS A 115 -5.39 -22.23 1.11
CA LYS A 115 -4.83 -21.89 2.43
C LYS A 115 -4.20 -20.50 2.43
N GLU A 116 -3.42 -20.19 1.40
CA GLU A 116 -2.74 -18.90 1.26
C GLU A 116 -3.61 -17.85 0.53
N GLU A 117 -4.82 -18.22 0.10
CA GLU A 117 -5.76 -17.35 -0.62
C GLU A 117 -5.21 -16.87 -1.99
N LEU A 118 -4.44 -17.71 -2.69
CA LEU A 118 -3.77 -17.36 -3.96
C LEU A 118 -4.24 -18.19 -5.14
N THR A 119 -4.27 -17.56 -6.32
CA THR A 119 -4.42 -18.23 -7.62
C THR A 119 -3.46 -17.63 -8.64
N LEU A 120 -2.71 -18.50 -9.30
CA LEU A 120 -1.73 -18.19 -10.33
C LEU A 120 -2.35 -18.46 -11.69
N LEU A 121 -2.35 -17.44 -12.54
CA LEU A 121 -2.94 -17.45 -13.87
C LEU A 121 -1.85 -17.27 -14.94
N ARG A 122 -2.10 -17.84 -16.13
CA ARG A 122 -1.31 -17.64 -17.34
C ARG A 122 -2.15 -16.97 -18.40
N ILE A 123 -1.65 -15.86 -18.95
CA ILE A 123 -2.16 -15.24 -20.18
C ILE A 123 -1.13 -15.37 -21.30
N LYS A 124 -1.58 -15.25 -22.55
CA LYS A 124 -0.72 -15.15 -23.73
C LYS A 124 -0.62 -13.68 -24.18
N PRO A 125 0.41 -12.94 -23.76
CA PRO A 125 0.52 -11.52 -24.06
C PRO A 125 0.68 -11.29 -25.57
N ARG A 126 0.03 -10.24 -26.07
CA ARG A 126 0.14 -9.77 -27.47
C ARG A 126 1.03 -8.54 -27.61
N GLY A 127 1.64 -8.11 -26.51
CA GLY A 127 2.49 -6.94 -26.40
C GLY A 127 3.20 -6.92 -25.05
N GLU A 128 3.97 -5.87 -24.78
CA GLU A 128 4.76 -5.80 -23.57
C GLU A 128 3.88 -5.71 -22.31
N LEU A 129 4.25 -6.51 -21.31
CA LEU A 129 3.73 -6.45 -19.96
C LEU A 129 4.78 -5.85 -19.04
N LYS A 130 4.33 -5.16 -17.98
CA LYS A 130 5.20 -4.61 -16.93
C LYS A 130 5.02 -5.41 -15.63
N PRO A 131 5.92 -6.34 -15.31
CA PRO A 131 5.86 -7.08 -14.05
C PRO A 131 6.02 -6.16 -12.85
N ILE A 132 5.37 -6.52 -11.74
CA ILE A 132 5.62 -5.88 -10.45
C ILE A 132 6.94 -6.40 -9.86
N GLU A 133 7.69 -5.50 -9.22
CA GLU A 133 8.85 -5.89 -8.42
C GLU A 133 8.37 -6.43 -7.07
N LEU A 134 8.83 -7.62 -6.69
CA LEU A 134 8.53 -8.21 -5.39
C LEU A 134 9.52 -7.70 -4.34
N GLY A 135 8.98 -7.26 -3.20
CA GLY A 135 9.76 -6.91 -2.02
C GLY A 135 10.03 -8.11 -1.12
N GLU A 136 10.97 -7.94 -0.18
CA GLU A 136 11.23 -8.91 0.88
C GLU A 136 10.40 -8.57 2.13
N SER A 137 9.37 -9.37 2.42
CA SER A 137 8.46 -9.13 3.55
C SER A 137 9.15 -9.18 4.91
N SER A 138 10.24 -9.95 5.06
CA SER A 138 11.02 -10.06 6.30
C SER A 138 11.75 -8.77 6.70
N LYS A 139 11.90 -7.82 5.77
CA LYS A 139 12.56 -6.52 6.01
C LYS A 139 11.60 -5.40 6.40
N VAL A 140 10.29 -5.62 6.27
CA VAL A 140 9.25 -4.63 6.60
C VAL A 140 9.22 -4.41 8.11
N ARG A 141 9.09 -3.15 8.54
CA ARG A 141 9.08 -2.78 9.96
C ARG A 141 7.69 -2.35 10.43
N THR A 142 7.41 -2.56 11.71
CA THR A 142 6.19 -2.03 12.35
C THR A 142 6.15 -0.51 12.23
N GLY A 143 5.02 0.03 11.75
CA GLY A 143 4.84 1.46 11.51
C GLY A 143 5.20 1.92 10.10
N GLU A 144 5.75 1.05 9.24
CA GLU A 144 5.99 1.36 7.83
C GLU A 144 4.65 1.51 7.08
N GLY A 145 4.54 2.56 6.26
CA GLY A 145 3.33 2.82 5.47
C GLY A 145 3.14 1.76 4.38
N SER A 146 1.89 1.33 4.17
CA SER A 146 1.53 0.43 3.07
C SER A 146 0.43 1.02 2.21
N TYR A 147 0.46 0.69 0.92
CA TYR A 147 -0.54 1.12 -0.05
C TYR A 147 -1.13 -0.11 -0.71
N THR A 148 -2.45 -0.20 -0.72
CA THR A 148 -3.16 -1.22 -1.49
C THR A 148 -3.61 -0.61 -2.80
N ILE A 149 -3.17 -1.19 -3.91
CA ILE A 149 -3.57 -0.78 -5.26
C ILE A 149 -4.41 -1.91 -5.84
N GLY A 150 -5.59 -1.56 -6.33
CA GLY A 150 -6.47 -2.46 -7.05
C GLY A 150 -6.89 -1.85 -8.38
N ASN A 151 -7.33 -2.71 -9.29
CA ASN A 151 -8.08 -2.27 -10.44
C ASN A 151 -9.54 -2.11 -10.00
N ALA A 152 -10.03 -0.87 -10.00
CA ALA A 152 -11.46 -0.61 -9.83
C ALA A 152 -12.18 -1.20 -11.04
N ALA A 153 -12.93 -2.28 -10.80
CA ALA A 153 -13.51 -3.09 -11.86
C ALA A 153 -14.36 -2.23 -12.83
N ASN A 154 -13.85 -2.09 -14.06
CA ASN A 154 -14.48 -1.49 -15.25
C ASN A 154 -15.01 -0.07 -15.12
#